data_AF-A0A1Y1WJT7-F1
#
_entry.id   AF-A0A1Y1WJT7-F1
#
_cell.length_a   1.000
_cell.length_b   1.000
_cell.length_c   1.000
_cell.angle_alpha   90.00
_cell.angle_beta   90.00
_cell.angle_gamma   90.00
#
_symmetry.space_group_name_H-M   'P 1'
#
loop_
_entity.id
_entity.type
_entity.pdbx_description
1 polymer ?
#
loop_
_entity_poly.entity_id
_entity_poly.type
_entity_poly.pdbx_seq_one_letter_code
_entity_poly.pdbx_strand_id
1 'polypeptide(L)'
;MCSELASKTVFLLKGLQVPEQVADSLDAFILLDAAVHIDVLYWLSECTIMYNTAVKELIDSESEKAKRVTTADEMDTQLVRLQPFGEISKQRYWMFGNKTRQLYLEGGSRRTRNKFELLAQTVDEFERVADELEAGRLRVHKELAERIREEVVPFVEKQALRKEKLERKLERNARQFANVHVYETRTRRRQRVNYDLNADPYGVENY
;
A
#
# COMPACT_ATOMS: atom_id res chain seq x y z
N MET A 1 -7.41 -11.29 17.26
CA MET A 1 -6.54 -10.34 16.54
C MET A 1 -7.26 -9.05 16.10
N CYS A 2 -8.55 -9.09 15.71
CA CYS A 2 -9.29 -7.86 15.35
C CYS A 2 -9.59 -6.92 16.55
N SER A 3 -9.65 -7.43 17.79
CA SER A 3 -9.99 -6.63 18.98
C SER A 3 -8.88 -5.65 19.41
N GLU A 4 -7.60 -6.04 19.36
CA GLU A 4 -6.49 -5.16 19.74
C GLU A 4 -6.28 -4.02 18.73
N LEU A 5 -6.51 -4.29 17.44
CA LEU A 5 -6.47 -3.28 16.40
C LEU A 5 -7.63 -2.29 16.54
N ALA A 6 -8.85 -2.80 16.81
CA ALA A 6 -10.02 -1.97 17.10
C ALA A 6 -9.82 -1.09 18.33
N SER A 7 -9.28 -1.64 19.43
CA SER A 7 -8.99 -0.85 20.65
C SER A 7 -7.91 0.21 20.41
N LYS A 8 -6.89 -0.09 19.59
CA LYS A 8 -5.85 0.89 19.24
C LYS A 8 -6.36 1.98 18.30
N THR A 9 -7.26 1.68 17.37
CA THR A 9 -7.88 2.69 16.51
C THR A 9 -8.86 3.58 17.29
N VAL A 10 -9.64 3.02 18.21
CA VAL A 10 -10.51 3.80 19.11
C VAL A 10 -9.68 4.74 19.99
N PHE A 11 -8.54 4.28 20.52
CA PHE A 11 -7.64 5.12 21.31
C PHE A 11 -7.00 6.26 20.49
N LEU A 12 -6.59 5.99 19.26
CA LEU A 12 -6.06 7.00 18.34
C LEU A 12 -7.12 8.03 17.93
N LEU A 13 -8.36 7.59 17.72
CA LEU A 13 -9.48 8.47 17.35
C LEU A 13 -10.02 9.29 18.53
N LYS A 14 -9.90 8.82 19.78
CA LYS A 14 -10.18 9.62 21.00
C LYS A 14 -9.10 10.67 21.29
N GLY A 15 -7.88 10.47 20.78
CA GLY A 15 -6.79 11.45 20.88
C GLY A 15 -6.91 12.60 19.87
N LEU A 16 -7.59 12.35 18.75
CA LEU A 16 -8.14 13.41 17.91
C LEU A 16 -9.40 13.91 18.63
N GLN A 17 -9.62 15.21 18.80
CA GLN A 17 -10.80 15.76 19.46
C GLN A 17 -12.07 15.56 18.61
N VAL A 18 -12.43 14.31 18.40
CA VAL A 18 -13.58 13.87 17.62
C VAL A 18 -14.82 14.09 18.51
N PRO A 19 -15.89 14.74 17.99
CA PRO A 19 -17.11 14.96 18.77
C PRO A 19 -17.63 13.64 19.34
N GLU A 20 -18.10 13.64 20.59
CA GLU A 20 -18.53 12.43 21.32
C GLU A 20 -19.56 11.59 20.55
N GLN A 21 -20.44 12.25 19.79
CA GLN A 21 -21.43 11.65 18.88
C GLN A 21 -20.81 10.78 17.76
N VAL A 22 -19.58 11.10 17.35
CA VAL A 22 -18.83 10.37 16.31
C VAL A 22 -18.09 9.17 16.93
N ALA A 23 -17.74 9.23 18.22
CA ALA A 23 -17.16 8.09 18.93
C ALA A 23 -18.22 7.00 19.18
N ASP A 24 -19.42 7.38 19.61
CA ASP A 24 -20.53 6.44 19.84
C ASP A 24 -20.99 5.75 18.55
N SER A 25 -20.99 6.48 17.43
CA SER A 25 -21.32 5.91 16.12
C SER A 25 -20.22 4.99 15.56
N LEU A 26 -18.96 5.21 15.95
CA LEU A 26 -17.86 4.31 15.60
C LEU A 26 -17.94 2.98 16.36
N ASP A 27 -18.24 3.03 17.66
CA ASP A 27 -18.42 1.83 18.48
C ASP A 27 -19.64 1.02 17.98
N ALA A 28 -20.73 1.71 17.62
CA ALA A 28 -21.89 1.08 16.97
C ALA A 28 -21.54 0.48 15.61
N PHE A 29 -20.70 1.14 14.81
CA PHE A 29 -20.24 0.62 13.52
C PHE A 29 -19.42 -0.65 13.70
N ILE A 30 -18.46 -0.70 14.63
CA ILE A 30 -17.59 -1.86 14.86
C ILE A 30 -18.38 -3.13 15.19
N LEU A 31 -19.54 -3.00 15.86
CA LEU A 31 -20.39 -4.12 16.27
C LEU A 31 -21.27 -4.69 15.16
N LEU A 32 -21.36 -4.03 14.00
CA LEU A 32 -22.16 -4.52 12.86
C LEU A 32 -21.51 -5.74 12.20
N ASP A 33 -22.33 -6.48 11.43
CA ASP A 33 -21.86 -7.59 10.61
C ASP A 33 -20.99 -7.09 9.44
N ALA A 34 -20.05 -7.93 8.99
CA ALA A 34 -19.06 -7.56 7.98
C ALA A 34 -19.68 -7.14 6.64
N ALA A 35 -20.80 -7.75 6.24
CA ALA A 35 -21.53 -7.35 5.04
C ALA A 35 -22.10 -5.92 5.19
N VAL A 36 -22.63 -5.60 6.37
CA VAL A 36 -23.21 -4.29 6.67
C VAL A 36 -22.11 -3.22 6.79
N HIS A 37 -20.92 -3.56 7.28
CA HIS A 37 -19.77 -2.65 7.26
C HIS A 37 -19.45 -2.16 5.86
N ILE A 38 -19.41 -3.08 4.90
CA ILE A 38 -19.08 -2.76 3.51
C ILE A 38 -20.16 -1.86 2.91
N ASP A 39 -21.43 -2.16 3.15
CA ASP A 39 -22.54 -1.34 2.64
C ASP A 39 -22.53 0.08 3.24
N VAL A 40 -22.27 0.22 4.54
CA VAL A 40 -22.20 1.53 5.21
C VAL A 40 -21.00 2.32 4.70
N LEU A 41 -19.81 1.71 4.56
CA LEU A 41 -18.64 2.38 3.99
C LEU A 41 -18.87 2.80 2.54
N TYR A 42 -19.54 1.96 1.76
CA TYR A 42 -19.93 2.28 0.39
C TYR A 42 -20.85 3.51 0.35
N TRP A 43 -21.92 3.52 1.15
CA TRP A 43 -22.83 4.67 1.23
C TRP A 43 -22.14 5.94 1.72
N LEU A 44 -21.27 5.84 2.72
CA LEU A 44 -20.49 6.99 3.18
C LEU A 44 -19.59 7.52 2.08
N SER A 45 -18.91 6.64 1.32
CA SER A 45 -18.10 7.06 0.19
C SER A 45 -18.93 7.77 -0.88
N GLU A 46 -20.10 7.26 -1.23
CA GLU A 46 -21.00 7.84 -2.23
C GLU A 46 -21.53 9.22 -1.76
N CYS A 47 -21.94 9.31 -0.49
CA CYS A 47 -22.35 10.57 0.12
C CYS A 47 -21.22 11.60 0.17
N THR A 48 -19.99 11.20 0.50
CA THR A 48 -18.85 12.13 0.51
C THR A 48 -18.56 12.67 -0.89
N ILE A 49 -18.63 11.83 -1.93
CA ILE A 49 -18.45 12.26 -3.32
C ILE A 49 -19.60 13.20 -3.75
N MET A 50 -20.83 12.92 -3.34
CA MET A 50 -22.00 13.71 -3.74
C MET A 50 -22.17 15.03 -3.00
N TYR A 51 -21.82 15.11 -1.71
CA TYR A 51 -22.16 16.26 -0.87
C TYR A 51 -20.95 17.05 -0.37
N ASN A 52 -19.75 16.47 -0.35
CA ASN A 52 -18.55 17.20 0.06
C ASN A 52 -17.97 17.98 -1.13
N THR A 53 -18.10 19.30 -1.09
CA THR A 53 -17.61 20.19 -2.15
C THR A 53 -16.10 20.12 -2.33
N ALA A 54 -15.33 19.95 -1.24
CA ALA A 54 -13.87 19.83 -1.33
C ALA A 54 -13.44 18.55 -2.07
N VAL A 55 -14.18 17.45 -1.90
CA VAL A 55 -13.93 16.21 -2.64
C VAL A 55 -14.30 16.36 -4.11
N LYS A 56 -15.41 17.03 -4.42
CA LYS A 56 -15.79 17.33 -5.81
C LYS A 56 -14.78 18.21 -6.51
N GLU A 57 -14.37 19.30 -5.89
CA GLU A 57 -13.35 20.20 -6.44
C GLU A 57 -12.02 19.47 -6.69
N LEU A 58 -11.63 18.57 -5.77
CA LEU A 58 -10.46 17.72 -5.97
C LEU A 58 -10.64 16.81 -7.19
N ILE A 59 -11.76 16.08 -7.29
CA ILE A 59 -12.05 15.17 -8.41
C ILE A 59 -12.09 15.93 -9.73
N ASP A 60 -12.73 17.09 -9.78
CA ASP A 60 -12.84 17.93 -10.97
C ASP A 60 -11.46 18.47 -11.38
N SER A 61 -10.65 18.92 -10.41
CA SER A 61 -9.29 19.39 -10.68
C SER A 61 -8.37 18.30 -11.23
N GLU A 62 -8.45 17.08 -10.70
CA GLU A 62 -7.68 15.94 -11.19
C GLU A 62 -8.21 15.45 -12.55
N SER A 63 -9.52 15.51 -12.76
CA SER A 63 -10.16 15.17 -14.04
C SER A 63 -9.80 16.16 -15.14
N GLU A 64 -9.72 17.46 -14.83
CA GLU A 64 -9.25 18.48 -15.77
C GLU A 64 -7.77 18.37 -16.08
N LYS A 65 -6.93 18.07 -15.07
CA LYS A 65 -5.50 17.77 -15.29
C LYS A 65 -5.34 16.58 -16.23
N ALA A 66 -6.09 15.50 -16.00
CA ALA A 66 -6.06 14.32 -16.87
C ALA A 66 -6.51 14.60 -18.32
N LYS A 67 -7.32 15.64 -18.57
CA LYS A 67 -7.70 16.07 -19.94
C LYS A 67 -6.61 16.88 -20.65
N ARG A 68 -5.72 17.53 -19.90
CA ARG A 68 -4.72 18.48 -20.44
C ARG A 68 -3.34 17.85 -20.62
N VAL A 69 -3.09 16.67 -20.08
CA VAL A 69 -1.75 16.07 -20.08
C VAL A 69 -1.57 15.13 -21.29
N THR A 70 -0.68 15.54 -22.18
CA THR A 70 -0.15 14.75 -23.30
C THR A 70 0.95 13.81 -22.82
N THR A 71 0.64 12.51 -22.77
CA THR A 71 1.46 11.28 -22.97
C THR A 71 2.88 11.11 -22.39
N ALA A 72 3.61 12.12 -21.90
CA ALA A 72 5.04 11.97 -21.61
C ALA A 72 5.44 12.04 -20.12
N ASP A 73 4.70 12.76 -19.27
CA ASP A 73 5.16 13.09 -17.89
C ASP A 73 4.48 12.26 -16.77
N GLU A 74 3.62 11.30 -17.09
CA GLU A 74 2.57 10.82 -16.16
C GLU A 74 2.79 9.48 -15.43
N MET A 75 3.91 8.78 -15.61
CA MET A 75 4.02 7.41 -15.09
C MET A 75 4.20 7.29 -13.57
N ASP A 76 4.71 8.32 -12.88
CA ASP A 76 5.27 8.15 -11.53
C ASP A 76 4.45 8.75 -10.36
N THR A 77 3.44 9.61 -10.58
CA THR A 77 2.83 10.37 -9.47
C THR A 77 1.30 10.36 -9.37
N GLN A 78 0.56 9.82 -10.34
CA GLN A 78 -0.90 9.74 -10.21
C GLN A 78 -1.32 8.64 -9.22
N LEU A 79 -1.87 9.07 -8.06
CA LEU A 79 -2.34 8.21 -6.97
C LEU A 79 -3.50 7.28 -7.38
N VAL A 80 -4.29 7.69 -8.38
CA VAL A 80 -5.38 6.94 -9.01
C VAL A 80 -5.36 7.27 -10.49
N ARG A 81 -5.05 6.30 -11.36
CA ARG A 81 -5.24 6.49 -12.79
C ARG A 81 -6.74 6.60 -13.04
N LEU A 82 -7.20 7.79 -13.43
CA LEU A 82 -8.60 8.04 -13.81
C LEU A 82 -8.96 7.38 -15.15
N GLN A 83 -7.96 6.89 -15.87
CA GLN A 83 -8.11 6.15 -17.12
C GLN A 83 -7.75 4.67 -16.93
N PRO A 84 -8.42 3.76 -17.65
CA PRO A 84 -8.05 2.35 -17.64
C PRO A 84 -6.59 2.20 -18.11
N PHE A 85 -5.89 1.24 -17.52
CA PHE A 85 -4.53 0.88 -17.90
C PHE A 85 -4.45 0.41 -19.35
N GLY A 86 -5.48 -0.29 -19.80
CA GLY A 86 -5.69 -0.66 -21.20
C GLY A 86 -7.17 -0.95 -21.47
N GLU A 87 -7.62 -0.67 -22.68
CA GLU A 87 -8.97 -1.00 -23.13
C GLU A 87 -8.89 -1.88 -24.37
N ILE A 88 -9.50 -3.06 -24.29
CA ILE A 88 -9.56 -4.02 -25.38
C ILE A 88 -11.03 -4.25 -25.70
N SER A 89 -11.51 -3.60 -26.76
CA SER A 89 -12.90 -3.66 -27.22
C SER A 89 -13.92 -3.23 -26.14
N LYS A 90 -14.36 -4.15 -25.27
CA LYS A 90 -15.32 -3.91 -24.18
C LYS A 90 -14.77 -4.26 -22.80
N GLN A 91 -13.53 -4.75 -22.75
CA GLN A 91 -12.83 -5.11 -21.53
C GLN A 91 -11.89 -3.99 -21.15
N ARG A 92 -12.01 -3.49 -19.92
CA ARG A 92 -11.13 -2.45 -19.39
C ARG A 92 -10.27 -3.05 -18.30
N TYR A 93 -8.97 -2.91 -18.47
CA TYR A 93 -7.96 -3.33 -17.50
C TYR A 93 -7.64 -2.12 -16.64
N TRP A 94 -7.76 -2.28 -15.33
CA TRP A 94 -7.53 -1.24 -14.34
C TRP A 94 -6.34 -1.63 -13.48
N MET A 95 -5.44 -0.67 -13.24
CA MET A 95 -4.37 -0.87 -12.27
C MET A 95 -4.64 -0.02 -11.04
N PHE A 96 -4.75 -0.68 -9.90
CA PHE A 96 -4.95 -0.03 -8.61
C PHE A 96 -3.77 -0.30 -7.67
N GLY A 97 -3.50 0.66 -6.79
CA GLY A 97 -2.52 0.52 -5.71
C GLY A 97 -1.10 0.95 -6.08
N ASN A 98 -0.60 1.96 -5.38
CA ASN A 98 0.71 2.55 -5.62
C ASN A 98 1.89 1.62 -5.29
N LYS A 99 1.72 0.72 -4.31
CA LYS A 99 2.82 -0.13 -3.81
C LYS A 99 2.74 -1.55 -4.31
N THR A 100 1.54 -2.09 -4.45
CA THR A 100 1.30 -3.48 -4.83
C THR A 100 0.99 -3.63 -6.30
N ARG A 101 0.51 -2.57 -6.99
CA ARG A 101 0.00 -2.56 -8.37
C ARG A 101 -0.79 -3.84 -8.67
N GLN A 102 -2.08 -3.81 -8.38
CA GLN A 102 -3.01 -4.90 -8.66
C GLN A 102 -3.73 -4.63 -9.98
N LEU A 103 -3.81 -5.65 -10.83
CA LEU A 103 -4.52 -5.59 -12.10
C LEU A 103 -5.93 -6.16 -11.95
N TYR A 104 -6.92 -5.39 -12.37
CA TYR A 104 -8.31 -5.76 -12.34
C TYR A 104 -8.92 -5.70 -13.75
N LEU A 105 -9.84 -6.62 -14.02
CA LEU A 105 -10.69 -6.61 -15.20
C LEU A 105 -12.05 -6.05 -14.82
N GLU A 106 -12.51 -5.02 -15.53
CA GLU A 106 -13.87 -4.56 -15.43
C GLU A 106 -14.80 -5.47 -16.26
N GLY A 107 -15.66 -6.20 -15.57
CA GLY A 107 -16.69 -7.02 -16.17
C GLY A 107 -17.81 -6.17 -16.76
N GLY A 108 -18.14 -6.38 -18.03
CA GLY A 108 -19.17 -5.64 -18.73
C GLY A 108 -20.60 -6.05 -18.32
N SER A 109 -21.14 -5.50 -17.23
CA SER A 109 -22.58 -5.55 -16.98
C SER A 109 -23.21 -4.17 -17.13
N ARG A 110 -23.94 -3.96 -18.22
CA ARG A 110 -24.71 -2.72 -18.48
C ARG A 110 -25.87 -2.47 -17.51
N ARG A 111 -26.15 -3.38 -16.56
CA ARG A 111 -27.38 -3.34 -15.74
C ARG A 111 -27.20 -3.52 -14.23
N THR A 112 -26.01 -3.87 -13.74
CA THR A 112 -25.76 -4.05 -12.30
C THR A 112 -24.30 -3.78 -12.01
N ARG A 113 -24.01 -3.05 -10.91
CA ARG A 113 -22.69 -2.80 -10.29
C ARG A 113 -21.52 -3.39 -11.07
N ASN A 114 -20.70 -2.54 -11.72
CA ASN A 114 -19.52 -2.98 -12.44
C ASN A 114 -18.69 -3.87 -11.51
N LYS A 115 -18.50 -5.13 -11.90
CA LYS A 115 -17.70 -6.08 -11.13
C LYS A 115 -16.26 -5.95 -11.58
N PHE A 116 -15.37 -5.74 -10.62
CA PHE A 116 -13.94 -5.83 -10.85
C PHE A 116 -13.46 -7.23 -10.45
N GLU A 117 -12.83 -7.93 -11.38
CA GLU A 117 -12.19 -9.22 -11.12
C GLU A 117 -10.69 -9.00 -11.00
N LEU A 118 -10.10 -9.42 -9.87
CA LEU A 118 -8.65 -9.35 -9.69
C LEU A 118 -8.00 -10.38 -10.60
N LEU A 119 -7.13 -9.92 -11.51
CA LEU A 119 -6.40 -10.78 -12.45
C LEU A 119 -5.00 -11.10 -11.94
N ALA A 120 -4.28 -10.09 -11.43
CA ALA A 120 -2.89 -10.26 -11.02
C ALA A 120 -2.50 -9.35 -9.86
N GLN A 121 -1.70 -9.90 -8.95
CA GLN A 121 -1.07 -9.19 -7.85
C GLN A 121 0.42 -9.57 -7.70
N THR A 122 0.81 -10.76 -8.14
CA THR A 122 2.19 -11.27 -8.07
C THR A 122 2.89 -11.24 -9.42
N VAL A 123 4.22 -11.27 -9.42
CA VAL A 123 5.04 -11.26 -10.66
C VAL A 123 4.63 -12.39 -11.60
N ASP A 124 4.49 -13.61 -11.07
CA ASP A 124 4.11 -14.78 -11.88
C ASP A 124 2.71 -14.63 -12.49
N GLU A 125 1.77 -14.01 -11.79
CA GLU A 125 0.43 -13.73 -12.32
C GLU A 125 0.48 -12.66 -13.40
N PHE A 126 1.32 -11.63 -13.24
CA PHE A 126 1.51 -10.60 -14.27
C PHE A 126 2.10 -11.17 -15.56
N GLU A 127 3.11 -12.05 -15.46
CA GLU A 127 3.68 -12.73 -16.62
C GLU A 127 2.66 -13.62 -17.31
N ARG A 128 1.86 -14.40 -16.56
CA ARG A 128 0.78 -15.20 -17.14
C ARG A 128 -0.24 -14.36 -17.89
N VAL A 129 -0.66 -13.23 -17.32
CA VAL A 129 -1.59 -12.32 -17.99
C VAL A 129 -0.96 -11.72 -19.25
N ALA A 130 0.33 -11.37 -19.23
CA ALA A 130 1.04 -10.90 -20.40
C ALA A 130 1.11 -11.97 -21.51
N ASP A 131 1.39 -13.23 -21.16
CA ASP A 131 1.41 -14.35 -22.10
C ASP A 131 0.03 -14.61 -22.72
N GLU A 132 -1.03 -14.57 -21.91
CA GLU A 132 -2.42 -14.70 -22.37
C GLU A 132 -2.81 -13.58 -23.34
N LEU A 133 -2.38 -12.34 -23.05
CA LEU A 133 -2.60 -11.20 -23.93
C LEU A 133 -1.76 -11.32 -25.23
N GLU A 134 -0.52 -11.79 -25.17
CA GLU A 134 0.34 -11.96 -26.35
C GLU A 134 -0.19 -13.01 -27.33
N ALA A 135 -0.86 -14.05 -26.83
CA ALA A 135 -1.60 -15.02 -27.64
C ALA A 135 -2.81 -14.41 -28.39
N GLY A 136 -3.23 -13.20 -27.99
CA GLY A 136 -4.28 -12.43 -28.64
C GLY A 136 -3.95 -12.03 -30.08
N ARG A 137 -4.97 -12.02 -30.94
CA ARG A 137 -4.81 -11.68 -32.37
C ARG A 137 -4.68 -10.17 -32.63
N LEU A 138 -5.21 -9.33 -31.75
CA LEU A 138 -5.19 -7.88 -31.97
C LEU A 138 -3.87 -7.29 -31.49
N ARG A 139 -3.36 -6.33 -32.27
CA ARG A 139 -2.17 -5.54 -31.93
C ARG A 139 -2.26 -4.90 -30.53
N VAL A 140 -3.45 -4.43 -30.16
CA VAL A 140 -3.71 -3.82 -28.84
C VAL A 140 -3.45 -4.78 -27.68
N HIS A 141 -3.68 -6.09 -27.86
CA HIS A 141 -3.33 -7.05 -26.80
C HIS A 141 -1.82 -7.15 -26.62
N LYS A 142 -1.07 -7.17 -27.74
CA LYS A 142 0.39 -7.26 -27.70
C LYS A 142 1.03 -6.01 -27.10
N GLU A 143 0.52 -4.83 -27.46
CA GLU A 143 0.96 -3.55 -26.87
C GLU A 143 0.68 -3.51 -25.37
N LEU A 144 -0.47 -4.04 -24.92
CA LEU A 144 -0.77 -4.14 -23.49
C LEU A 144 0.14 -5.15 -22.78
N ALA A 145 0.42 -6.30 -23.40
CA ALA A 145 1.32 -7.31 -22.86
C ALA A 145 2.75 -6.77 -22.68
N GLU A 146 3.28 -6.10 -23.71
CA GLU A 146 4.58 -5.45 -23.69
C GLU A 146 4.65 -4.41 -22.57
N ARG A 147 3.63 -3.56 -22.45
CA ARG A 147 3.53 -2.57 -21.37
C ARG A 147 3.51 -3.20 -19.97
N ILE A 148 2.84 -4.34 -19.79
CA ILE A 148 2.85 -5.06 -18.51
C ILE A 148 4.27 -5.56 -18.18
N ARG A 149 4.95 -6.17 -19.15
CA ARG A 149 6.32 -6.69 -18.95
C ARG A 149 7.36 -5.59 -18.72
N GLU A 150 7.23 -4.45 -19.39
CA GLU A 150 8.22 -3.38 -19.28
C GLU A 150 7.99 -2.46 -18.08
N GLU A 151 6.73 -2.09 -17.79
CA GLU A 151 6.43 -1.10 -16.74
C GLU A 151 6.04 -1.73 -15.41
N VAL A 152 5.33 -2.86 -15.43
CA VAL A 152 4.65 -3.40 -14.24
C VAL A 152 5.49 -4.48 -13.56
N VAL A 153 5.95 -5.48 -14.31
CA VAL A 153 6.77 -6.58 -13.79
C VAL A 153 8.01 -6.07 -13.03
N PRO A 154 8.85 -5.17 -13.60
CA PRO A 154 10.07 -4.73 -12.92
C PRO A 154 9.77 -3.89 -11.67
N PHE A 155 8.61 -3.22 -11.63
CA PHE A 155 8.16 -2.49 -10.46
C PHE A 155 7.78 -3.45 -9.32
N VAL A 156 6.99 -4.48 -9.61
CA VAL A 156 6.52 -5.44 -8.61
C VAL A 156 7.70 -6.26 -8.06
N GLU A 157 8.66 -6.66 -8.90
CA GLU A 157 9.89 -7.31 -8.47
C GLU A 157 10.71 -6.44 -7.50
N LYS A 158 10.90 -5.15 -7.82
CA LYS A 158 11.60 -4.21 -6.94
C LYS A 158 10.90 -4.07 -5.59
N GLN A 159 9.57 -4.07 -5.57
CA GLN A 159 8.79 -4.00 -4.33
C GLN A 159 8.86 -5.29 -3.53
N ALA A 160 8.79 -6.45 -4.18
CA ALA A 160 8.97 -7.76 -3.56
C ALA A 160 10.34 -7.86 -2.88
N LEU A 161 11.41 -7.45 -3.56
CA LEU A 161 12.77 -7.43 -3.02
C LEU A 161 12.91 -6.45 -1.83
N ARG A 162 12.25 -5.29 -1.89
CA ARG A 162 12.22 -4.33 -0.77
C ARG A 162 11.50 -4.91 0.45
N LYS A 163 10.36 -5.57 0.22
CA LYS A 163 9.59 -6.23 1.27
C LYS A 163 10.40 -7.34 1.93
N GLU A 164 11.04 -8.20 1.14
CA GLU A 164 11.90 -9.26 1.63
C GLU A 164 13.08 -8.72 2.46
N LYS A 165 13.73 -7.63 2.02
CA LYS A 165 14.80 -6.98 2.79
C LYS A 165 14.29 -6.45 4.14
N LEU A 166 13.08 -5.91 4.16
CA LEU A 166 12.46 -5.36 5.37
C LEU A 166 12.08 -6.49 6.33
N GLU A 167 11.51 -7.59 5.83
CA GLU A 167 11.21 -8.79 6.61
C GLU A 167 12.48 -9.41 7.19
N ARG A 168 13.54 -9.60 6.39
CA ARG A 168 14.84 -10.07 6.89
C ARG A 168 15.42 -9.14 7.96
N LYS A 169 15.25 -7.83 7.85
CA LYS A 169 15.69 -6.86 8.87
C LYS A 169 14.87 -7.00 10.15
N LEU A 170 13.55 -7.15 10.04
CA LEU A 170 12.67 -7.39 11.19
C LEU A 170 13.00 -8.72 11.87
N GLU A 171 13.24 -9.79 11.13
CA GLU A 171 13.67 -11.08 11.67
C GLU A 171 15.03 -10.98 12.38
N ARG A 172 16.00 -10.27 11.81
CA ARG A 172 17.29 -10.03 12.47
C ARG A 172 17.11 -9.27 13.78
N ASN A 173 16.29 -8.22 13.77
CA ASN A 173 15.97 -7.47 14.98
C ASN A 173 15.27 -8.37 16.01
N ALA A 174 14.26 -9.14 15.61
CA ALA A 174 13.55 -10.06 16.49
C ALA A 174 14.47 -11.13 17.10
N ARG A 175 15.40 -11.69 16.31
CA ARG A 175 16.43 -12.63 16.82
C ARG A 175 17.38 -11.95 17.80
N GLN A 176 17.77 -10.70 17.57
CA GLN A 176 18.58 -9.94 18.52
C GLN A 176 17.82 -9.76 19.85
N PHE A 177 16.56 -9.31 19.83
CA PHE A 177 15.75 -9.18 21.04
C PHE A 177 15.49 -10.51 21.75
N ALA A 178 15.28 -11.61 21.02
CA ALA A 178 15.11 -12.95 21.61
C ALA A 178 16.39 -13.47 22.27
N ASN A 179 17.57 -13.14 21.71
CA ASN A 179 18.87 -13.58 22.23
C ASN A 179 19.38 -12.72 23.41
N VAL A 180 18.78 -11.55 23.66
CA VAL A 180 19.13 -10.69 24.82
C VAL A 180 18.84 -11.38 26.16
N HIS A 181 17.85 -12.29 26.22
CA HIS A 181 17.53 -13.03 27.45
C HIS A 181 18.49 -14.18 27.79
N VAL A 182 19.40 -14.57 26.89
CA VAL A 182 20.33 -15.69 27.15
C VAL A 182 21.64 -15.22 27.78
N TYR A 183 21.96 -13.92 27.70
CA TYR A 183 23.20 -13.36 28.25
C TYR A 183 23.06 -12.71 29.64
N GLU A 184 21.87 -12.68 30.24
CA GLU A 184 21.68 -12.15 31.61
C GLU A 184 22.18 -13.11 32.71
N THR A 185 22.49 -14.38 32.40
CA THR A 185 22.87 -15.37 33.43
C THR A 185 24.36 -15.68 33.53
N ARG A 186 25.28 -14.95 32.86
CA ARG A 186 26.71 -15.28 32.96
C ARG A 186 27.69 -14.12 32.86
N THR A 187 27.67 -13.21 33.84
CA THR A 187 28.91 -12.56 34.32
C THR A 187 28.81 -12.16 35.80
N ARG A 188 29.23 -13.07 36.69
CA ARG A 188 29.80 -12.68 37.98
C ARG A 188 31.10 -11.92 37.71
N ARG A 189 31.06 -10.60 37.75
CA ARG A 189 32.01 -9.67 38.41
C ARG A 189 31.77 -8.28 37.84
N ARG A 190 31.16 -7.43 38.66
CA ARG A 190 31.12 -5.98 38.46
C ARG A 190 32.56 -5.46 38.46
N GLN A 191 33.11 -5.16 37.29
CA GLN A 191 34.25 -4.28 37.18
C GLN A 191 33.69 -2.86 37.04
N ARG A 192 33.86 -2.05 38.08
CA ARG A 192 33.52 -0.63 38.02
C ARG A 192 34.48 0.02 37.03
N VAL A 193 33.94 0.55 35.94
CA VAL A 193 34.67 1.42 35.02
C VAL A 193 34.94 2.72 35.76
N ASN A 194 36.21 3.03 36.03
CA ASN A 194 36.63 4.31 36.60
C ASN A 194 36.85 5.26 35.42
N TYR A 195 36.04 6.33 35.35
CA TYR A 195 36.23 7.39 34.36
C TYR A 195 37.19 8.43 34.93
N ASP A 196 38.49 8.17 34.85
CA ASP A 196 39.48 9.23 35.01
C ASP A 196 39.61 9.98 33.69
N LEU A 197 38.96 11.15 33.61
CA LEU A 197 38.88 12.03 32.44
C LEU A 197 40.18 12.79 32.12
N ASN A 198 41.35 12.31 32.56
CA ASN A 198 42.65 12.99 32.36
C ASN A 198 43.76 12.10 31.77
N ALA A 199 43.43 10.98 31.14
CA ALA A 199 44.42 10.19 30.39
C ALA A 199 44.29 10.50 28.89
N ASP A 200 45.11 11.44 28.43
CA ASP A 200 45.31 11.77 27.02
C ASP A 200 45.79 10.51 26.25
N PRO A 201 45.08 10.03 25.22
CA PRO A 201 45.38 8.76 24.55
C PRO A 201 46.48 8.86 23.47
N TYR A 202 47.13 10.01 23.32
CA TYR A 202 48.17 10.24 22.32
C TYR A 202 49.48 10.75 22.95
N GLY A 203 50.18 9.86 23.65
CA GLY A 203 51.58 10.08 24.01
C GLY A 203 52.46 10.01 22.77
N VAL A 204 52.78 11.16 22.17
CA VAL A 204 53.86 11.29 21.19
C VAL A 204 55.15 11.48 21.99
N GLU A 205 55.96 10.42 22.10
CA GLU A 205 57.35 10.51 22.53
C GLU A 205 58.13 11.32 21.47
N ASN A 206 58.69 12.45 21.87
CA ASN A 206 59.81 13.07 21.17
C ASN A 206 60.99 13.10 22.14
N TYR A 207 62.12 12.56 21.66
CA TYR A 207 63.45 12.69 22.27
C TYR A 207 63.88 14.14 22.41
#